data_AF-A0A7W8HFU6-F1
#
_entry.id   AF-A0A7W8HFU6-F1
#
_cell.length_a   1.000
_cell.length_b   1.000
_cell.length_c   1.000
_cell.angle_alpha   90.00
_cell.angle_beta   90.00
_cell.angle_gamma   90.00
#
_symmetry.space_group_name_H-M   'P 1'
#
loop_
_entity.id
_entity.type
_entity.pdbx_description
1 polymer ?
#
loop_
_entity_poly.entity_id
_entity_poly.type
_entity_poly.pdbx_seq_one_letter_code
_entity_poly.pdbx_strand_id
1 'polypeptide(L)' 'MDERRRTCTVWDVRAGEVLRFAGAEIEVALVKKSGQLARLRVAAPARVKIVREVAAEREAEFVPSMAP' A
#
# COMPACT_ATOMS: atom_id res chain seq x y z
N MET A 1 12.14 -9.50 24.32
CA MET A 1 11.34 -8.49 23.61
C MET A 1 10.77 -9.20 22.39
N ASP A 2 9.45 -9.38 22.34
CA ASP A 2 8.81 -10.32 21.41
C ASP A 2 8.71 -9.71 20.00
N GLU A 3 9.65 -10.08 19.12
CA GLU A 3 9.76 -9.63 17.73
C GLU A 3 8.58 -10.05 16.83
N ARG A 4 7.55 -10.71 17.37
CA ARG A 4 6.42 -11.27 16.59
C ARG A 4 5.19 -10.39 16.53
N ARG A 5 5.15 -9.24 17.23
CA ARG A 5 3.94 -8.41 17.27
C ARG A 5 3.88 -7.46 16.06
N ARG A 6 3.32 -7.95 14.94
CA ARG A 6 2.98 -7.11 13.79
C ARG A 6 1.72 -6.31 14.09
N THR A 7 1.79 -4.99 13.91
CA THR A 7 0.61 -4.13 13.86
C THR A 7 0.12 -4.00 12.42
N CYS A 8 -1.20 -3.97 12.24
CA CYS A 8 -1.85 -3.81 10.94
C CYS A 8 -2.92 -2.74 11.07
N THR A 9 -2.97 -1.82 10.11
CA THR A 9 -3.95 -0.74 10.07
C THR A 9 -4.23 -0.39 8.60
N VAL A 10 -5.47 0.00 8.31
CA VAL A 10 -5.96 0.32 6.96
C VAL A 10 -6.45 1.76 6.96
N TRP A 11 -5.99 2.54 5.97
CA TRP A 11 -6.26 3.96 5.86
C TRP A 11 -6.75 4.28 4.46
N ASP A 12 -7.88 4.98 4.36
CA ASP A 12 -8.28 5.64 3.13
C ASP A 12 -7.50 6.94 2.98
N VAL A 13 -6.79 7.09 1.86
CA VAL A 13 -5.94 8.24 1.59
C VAL A 13 -6.36 8.96 0.31
N ARG A 14 -6.38 10.30 0.36
CA ARG A 14 -6.57 11.18 -0.80
C ARG A 14 -5.25 11.52 -1.46
N ALA A 15 -5.30 11.96 -2.72
CA ALA A 15 -4.12 12.45 -3.41
C ALA A 15 -3.54 13.67 -2.68
N GLY A 16 -2.23 13.65 -2.42
CA GLY A 16 -1.53 14.65 -1.61
C GLY A 16 -1.39 14.31 -0.13
N GLU A 17 -2.12 13.31 0.39
CA GLU A 17 -1.96 12.86 1.77
C GLU A 17 -0.72 11.96 1.92
N VAL A 18 -0.12 12.02 3.11
CA VAL A 18 1.14 11.34 3.45
C VAL A 18 0.97 10.56 4.75
N LEU A 19 1.26 9.27 4.69
CA LEU A 19 1.40 8.40 5.86
C LEU A 19 2.85 8.44 6.34
N ARG A 20 3.04 8.75 7.63
CA ARG A 20 4.34 8.77 8.30
C ARG A 20 4.40 7.70 9.37
N PHE A 21 5.51 7.00 9.45
CA PHE A 21 5.71 5.91 10.40
C PHE A 21 6.47 6.46 11.62
N ALA A 22 5.78 6.63 12.76
CA ALA A 22 6.42 7.15 13.97
C ALA A 22 7.62 6.29 14.38
N GLY A 23 8.77 6.92 14.65
CA GLY A 23 10.03 6.24 14.97
C GLY A 23 10.80 5.70 13.76
N ALA A 24 10.31 5.92 12.53
CA ALA A 24 11.01 5.59 11.30
C ALA A 24 10.99 6.78 10.33
N GLU A 25 12.08 7.00 9.60
CA GLU A 25 12.16 8.01 8.54
C GLU A 25 11.51 7.49 7.24
N ILE A 26 10.31 6.91 7.34
CA ILE A 26 9.57 6.32 6.22
C ILE A 26 8.32 7.16 5.97
N GLU A 27 8.12 7.55 4.71
CA GLU A 27 6.94 8.25 4.24
C GLU A 27 6.33 7.53 3.03
N VAL A 28 5.00 7.40 3.04
CA VAL A 28 4.23 6.89 1.89
C VAL A 28 3.19 7.94 1.52
N ALA A 29 3.29 8.48 0.30
CA ALA A 29 2.36 9.49 -0.20
C ALA A 29 1.58 8.98 -1.41
N LEU A 30 0.28 9.22 -1.45
CA LEU A 30 -0.52 9.01 -2.65
C LEU A 30 -0.36 10.21 -3.58
N VAL A 31 0.32 10.03 -4.71
CA VAL A 31 0.53 11.08 -5.71
C VAL A 31 -0.71 11.24 -6.59
N LYS A 32 -1.26 10.11 -7.07
CA LYS A 32 -2.44 10.10 -7.94
C LYS A 32 -3.11 8.73 -7.89
N LYS A 33 -4.44 8.69 -8.04
CA LYS A 33 -5.20 7.47 -8.37
C LYS A 33 -5.78 7.60 -9.77
N SER A 34 -5.70 6.55 -10.59
CA SER A 34 -6.25 6.48 -11.95
C SER A 34 -6.89 5.10 -12.14
N GLY A 35 -8.23 5.01 -12.02
CA GLY A 35 -8.93 3.73 -12.02
C GLY A 35 -8.43 2.81 -10.89
N GLN A 36 -7.97 1.62 -11.26
CA GLN A 36 -7.40 0.61 -10.36
C GLN A 36 -5.93 0.84 -9.99
N LEU A 37 -5.26 1.84 -10.61
CA LEU A 37 -3.85 2.10 -10.37
C LEU A 37 -3.66 3.30 -9.43
N ALA A 38 -2.83 3.11 -8.41
CA ALA A 38 -2.35 4.18 -7.55
C ALA A 38 -0.86 4.45 -7.83
N ARG A 39 -0.51 5.71 -8.04
CA ARG A 39 0.87 6.18 -8.06
C ARG A 39 1.26 6.59 -6.64
N LEU A 40 2.17 5.83 -6.04
CA LEU A 40 2.70 6.09 -4.71
C LEU A 40 4.12 6.66 -4.82
N ARG A 41 4.45 7.61 -3.93
CA ARG A 41 5.83 7.98 -3.63
C ARG A 41 6.20 7.37 -2.29
N VAL A 42 7.24 6.55 -2.27
CA VAL A 42 7.79 5.96 -1.05
C VAL A 42 9.17 6.57 -0.82
N ALA A 43 9.38 7.18 0.33
CA ALA A 43 10.66 7.71 0.75
C ALA A 43 11.11 6.99 2.03
N ALA A 44 12.37 6.56 2.06
CA ALA A 44 12.99 5.90 3.19
C ALA A 44 14.51 6.16 3.17
N PRO A 45 15.23 5.95 4.27
CA PRO A 45 16.68 6.10 4.30
C PRO A 45 17.36 5.02 3.46
N ALA A 46 18.58 5.28 2.99
CA ALA A 46 19.31 4.37 2.09
C ALA A 46 19.51 2.94 2.64
N ARG A 47 19.50 2.78 3.98
CA ARG A 47 19.57 1.47 4.65
C ARG A 47 18.31 0.61 4.46
N VAL A 48 17.19 1.20 4.06
CA VAL A 48 15.90 0.52 3.88
C VAL A 48 15.72 0.17 2.41
N LYS A 49 15.64 -1.13 2.12
CA LYS A 49 15.36 -1.62 0.77
C LYS A 49 13.85 -1.56 0.51
N ILE A 50 13.44 -0.85 -0.53
CA ILE A 50 12.05 -0.81 -1.00
C ILE A 50 11.88 -1.90 -2.06
N VAL A 51 10.94 -2.82 -1.86
CA VAL A 51 10.65 -3.92 -2.79
C VAL A 51 9.16 -3.88 -3.13
N ARG A 52 8.83 -4.07 -4.41
CA ARG A 52 7.45 -4.30 -4.87
C ARG A 52 7.27 -5.80 -5.03
N GLU A 53 6.43 -6.39 -4.20
CA GLU A 53 5.98 -7.77 -4.36
C GLU A 53 4.66 -7.79 -5.12
N VAL A 54 4.54 -8.69 -6.09
CA VAL A 54 3.27 -8.97 -6.76
C VAL A 54 2.73 -10.22 -6.08
N ALA A 55 1.62 -10.09 -5.36
CA ALA A 55 0.93 -11.28 -4.87
C ALA A 55 0.53 -12.11 -6.09
N ALA A 56 0.93 -13.38 -6.12
CA ALA A 56 0.38 -14.34 -7.08
C ALA A 56 -1.15 -14.24 -6.96
N GLU A 57 -1.82 -13.98 -8.07
CA GLU A 57 -3.25 -13.69 -8.14
C GLU A 57 -4.01 -14.75 -7.34
N ARG A 58 -4.57 -14.36 -6.18
CA ARG A 58 -5.73 -15.08 -5.67
C ARG A 58 -6.82 -14.83 -6.70
N GLU A 59 -7.17 -15.89 -7.41
CA GLU A 59 -8.30 -15.97 -8.35
C GLU A 59 -9.37 -14.97 -7.94
N ALA A 60 -9.46 -13.88 -8.70
CA ALA A 60 -10.59 -12.99 -8.57
C ALA A 60 -11.82 -13.84 -8.87
N GLU A 61 -12.66 -14.06 -7.85
CA GLU A 61 -13.98 -14.65 -8.01
C GLU A 61 -14.66 -13.99 -9.20
N PHE A 62 -14.76 -14.76 -10.28
CA PHE A 62 -15.43 -14.37 -11.51
C PHE A 62 -16.92 -14.25 -11.18
N VAL A 63 -17.38 -13.04 -10.91
CA VAL A 63 -18.82 -12.77 -10.76
C VAL A 63 -19.38 -12.63 -12.18
N PRO A 64 -20.22 -13.56 -12.68
CA PRO A 64 -20.82 -13.41 -13.99
C PRO A 64 -21.79 -12.22 -13.95
N SER A 65 -21.64 -11.30 -14.89
CA SER A 65 -22.61 -10.22 -15.08
C SER A 65 -23.94 -10.84 -15.55
N MET A 66 -24.96 -10.83 -14.69
CA MET A 66 -26.34 -10.98 -15.15
C MET A 66 -26.76 -9.67 -15.81
N ALA A 67 -26.68 -9.61 -17.13
CA ALA A 67 -27.50 -8.70 -17.92
C ALA A 67 -28.92 -9.31 -18.03
N PRO A 68 -29.98 -8.46 -18.02
CA PRO A 68 -31.37 -8.91 -18.07
C PRO A 68 -31.77 -9.59 -19.39
#